data_AF-A0A5R8MCJ7-F1
#
_entry.id   AF-A0A5R8MCJ7-F1
#
_cell.length_a   1.000
_cell.length_b   1.000
_cell.length_c   1.000
_cell.angle_alpha   90.00
_cell.angle_beta   90.00
_cell.angle_gamma   90.00
#
_symmetry.space_group_name_H-M   'P 1'
#
loop_
_entity.id
_entity.type
_entity.pdbx_description
1 polymer ?
#
loop_
_entity_poly.entity_id
_entity_poly.type
_entity_poly.pdbx_seq_one_letter_code
_entity_poly.pdbx_strand_id
1 'polypeptide(L)' 'MRPITLDVDPQGRRILSCTCGTIEIAQANDWQEFTLETLDSDLAMVTCANCERQARLGRLGAEPEPSPQSTW' A
#
# COMPACT_ATOMS: atom_id res chain seq x y z
N MET A 1 2.47 13.84 7.93
CA MET A 1 2.14 13.42 6.55
C MET A 1 2.78 12.07 6.32
N ARG A 2 2.05 11.09 5.75
CA ARG A 2 2.65 9.79 5.40
C ARG A 2 3.58 9.96 4.19
N PRO A 3 4.81 9.44 4.21
CA PRO A 3 5.77 9.66 3.13
C PRO A 3 5.44 8.87 1.86
N ILE A 4 4.66 7.78 1.98
CA ILE A 4 4.12 6.96 0.90
C ILE A 4 2.63 6.70 1.18
N THR A 5 1.78 6.77 0.16
CA THR A 5 0.36 6.43 0.21
C THR A 5 0.03 5.31 -0.75
N LEU A 6 -1.03 4.56 -0.42
CA LEU A 6 -1.62 3.53 -1.26
C LEU A 6 -3.03 3.97 -1.63
N ASP A 7 -3.30 3.99 -2.92
CA ASP A 7 -4.60 4.31 -3.52
C ASP A 7 -5.02 3.18 -4.47
N VAL A 8 -6.30 3.19 -4.87
CA VAL A 8 -6.85 2.24 -5.84
C VAL A 8 -7.56 3.03 -6.93
N ASP A 9 -7.20 2.75 -8.18
CA ASP A 9 -7.81 3.40 -9.34
C ASP A 9 -9.22 2.84 -9.62
N PRO A 10 -10.04 3.50 -10.46
CA PRO A 10 -11.38 3.02 -10.80
C PRO A 10 -11.41 1.63 -11.46
N GLN A 11 -10.27 1.15 -11.98
CA GLN A 11 -10.11 -0.18 -12.57
C GLN A 11 -9.69 -1.25 -11.53
N GLY A 12 -9.55 -0.87 -10.25
CA GLY A 12 -9.15 -1.77 -9.16
C GLY A 12 -7.64 -1.99 -9.05
N ARG A 13 -6.81 -1.21 -9.77
CA ARG A 13 -5.35 -1.29 -9.74
C ARG A 13 -4.83 -0.46 -8.58
N ARG A 14 -3.82 -0.99 -7.89
CA ARG A 14 -3.19 -0.35 -6.74
C ARG A 14 -2.16 0.67 -7.21
N ILE A 15 -2.14 1.83 -6.57
CA ILE A 15 -1.22 2.93 -6.87
C ILE A 15 -0.43 3.25 -5.61
N LEU A 16 0.90 3.24 -5.69
CA LEU A 16 1.77 3.75 -4.64
C LEU A 16 2.31 5.12 -5.04
N SER A 17 2.19 6.09 -4.14
CA SER A 17 2.67 7.46 -4.37
C SER A 17 3.60 7.87 -3.24
N CYS A 18 4.82 8.31 -3.58
CA CYS A 18 5.79 8.83 -2.63
C CYS A 18 5.85 10.36 -2.70
N THR A 19 6.08 10.97 -1.54
CA THR A 19 6.33 12.41 -1.39
C THR A 19 7.57 12.94 -2.14
N CYS A 20 8.47 12.08 -2.62
CA CYS A 20 9.57 12.48 -3.50
C CYS A 20 9.14 12.71 -4.96
N GLY A 21 7.89 12.36 -5.32
CA GLY A 21 7.36 12.46 -6.67
C GLY A 21 7.28 11.13 -7.43
N THR A 22 7.84 10.04 -6.89
CA THR A 22 7.70 8.69 -7.45
C THR A 22 6.27 8.18 -7.31
N ILE A 23 5.64 7.78 -8.41
CA ILE A 23 4.28 7.23 -8.45
C ILE A 23 4.30 6.00 -9.35
N GLU A 24 3.76 4.88 -8.87
CA GLU A 24 3.71 3.62 -9.61
C GLU A 24 2.33 2.98 -9.49
N ILE A 25 1.87 2.34 -10.56
CA ILE A 25 0.65 1.53 -10.60
C ILE A 25 1.07 0.06 -10.68
N ALA A 26 0.64 -0.76 -9.72
CA ALA A 26 0.99 -2.18 -9.67
C ALA A 26 0.55 -2.92 -10.93
N GLN A 27 1.45 -3.72 -11.48
CA GLN A 27 1.12 -4.69 -12.52
C GLN A 27 1.10 -6.08 -11.89
N ALA A 28 -0.09 -6.68 -11.74
CA ALA A 28 -0.24 -8.00 -11.10
C ALA A 28 0.36 -8.13 -9.68
N ASN A 29 0.38 -7.03 -8.91
CA ASN A 29 1.03 -6.90 -7.59
C ASN A 29 2.56 -6.87 -7.60
N ASP A 30 3.15 -6.72 -8.78
CA ASP A 30 4.57 -6.43 -8.93
C ASP A 30 4.81 -4.92 -8.91
N TRP A 31 5.91 -4.52 -8.26
CA TRP A 31 6.31 -3.13 -8.05
C TRP A 31 7.81 -3.01 -8.37
N GLN A 32 8.17 -2.07 -9.24
CA GLN A 32 9.56 -1.81 -9.65
C GLN A 32 10.20 -0.68 -8.84
N GLU A 33 9.46 0.40 -8.59
CA GLU A 33 9.96 1.58 -7.89
C GLU A 33 9.71 1.49 -6.37
N PHE A 34 8.91 0.51 -5.95
CA PHE A 34 8.60 0.24 -4.55
C PHE A 34 8.93 -1.20 -4.17
N THR A 35 9.55 -1.37 -3.01
CA THR A 35 9.77 -2.69 -2.41
C THR A 35 8.79 -2.90 -1.28
N LEU A 36 8.15 -4.07 -1.26
CA LEU A 36 7.19 -4.45 -0.23
C LEU A 36 7.79 -5.55 0.63
N GLU A 37 7.83 -5.31 1.93
CA GLU A 37 8.22 -6.29 2.94
C GLU A 37 7.04 -6.55 3.87
N THR A 38 6.52 -7.77 3.89
CA THR A 38 5.44 -8.16 4.80
C THR A 38 5.99 -8.22 6.22
N LEU A 39 5.43 -7.40 7.12
CA LEU A 39 5.81 -7.38 8.54
C LEU A 39 4.91 -8.30 9.37
N ASP A 40 3.60 -8.23 9.11
CA ASP A 40 2.58 -8.98 9.82
C ASP A 40 1.48 -9.44 8.85
N SER A 41 0.54 -10.24 9.34
CA SER A 41 -0.62 -10.69 8.56
C SER A 41 -1.33 -9.53 7.84
N ASP A 42 -1.40 -8.35 8.46
CA ASP A 42 -2.16 -7.20 7.97
C ASP A 42 -1.32 -5.95 7.71
N LEU A 43 0.01 -6.05 7.80
CA LEU A 43 0.91 -4.91 7.69
C LEU A 43 2.06 -5.20 6.74
N ALA A 44 2.31 -4.29 5.81
CA ALA A 44 3.49 -4.29 4.96
C ALA A 44 4.29 -3.00 5.16
N MET A 45 5.61 -3.13 5.21
CA MET A 45 6.54 -2.01 5.02
C MET A 45 6.74 -1.80 3.53
N VAL A 46 6.52 -0.58 3.08
CA VAL A 46 6.78 -0.17 1.69
C VAL A 46 7.96 0.78 1.69
N THR A 47 8.97 0.48 0.87
CA THR A 47 10.17 1.30 0.69
C THR A 47 10.20 1.83 -0.74
N CYS A 48 10.38 3.14 -0.91
CA CYS A 48 10.59 3.74 -2.23
C CYS A 48 12.06 3.60 -2.65
N ALA A 49 12.35 3.00 -3.80
CA ALA A 49 13.71 2.79 -4.28
C ALA A 49 14.44 4.10 -4.63
N ASN A 50 13.68 5.16 -5.00
CA ASN A 50 14.24 6.44 -5.44
C ASN A 50 14.75 7.32 -4.28
N CYS A 51 14.06 7.34 -3.14
CA CYS A 51 14.40 8.22 -2.01
C CYS A 51 14.59 7.49 -0.67
N GLU A 52 14.53 6.15 -0.71
CA GLU A 52 14.71 5.23 0.43
C GLU A 52 13.73 5.47 1.59
N ARG A 53 12.68 6.26 1.36
CA ARG A 53 11.64 6.51 2.35
C ARG A 53 10.80 5.27 2.55
N GLN A 54 10.37 5.08 3.80
CA GLN A 54 9.59 3.94 4.21
C GLN A 54 8.24 4.37 4.79
N ALA A 55 7.20 3.59 4.51
CA ALA A 55 5.90 3.75 5.14
C ALA A 55 5.29 2.39 5.47
N ARG A 56 4.58 2.32 6.60
CA ARG A 56 3.77 1.17 6.97
C ARG A 56 2.39 1.33 6.36
N LEU A 57 1.98 0.37 5.56
CA LEU A 57 0.66 0.32 4.92
C LEU A 57 -0.08 -0.92 5.38
N GLY A 58 -1.39 -0.78 5.58
CA GLY A 58 -2.27 -1.92 5.83
C GLY A 58 -2.35 -2.80 4.59
N ARG A 59 -2.59 -4.10 4.79
CA ARG A 59 -2.52 -5.16 3.77
C ARG A 59 -3.04 -4.69 2.42
N LEU A 60 -2.22 -4.85 1.39
CA LEU A 60 -2.53 -4.64 -0.03
C LEU A 60 -3.48 -5.73 -0.57
N GLY A 61 -4.53 -6.07 0.17
CA GLY A 61 -5.37 -7.23 -0.13
C GLY A 61 -6.19 -7.76 1.05
N ALA A 62 -6.17 -7.13 2.22
CA ALA A 62 -7.22 -7.38 3.19
C ALA A 62 -8.44 -6.61 2.70
N GLU A 63 -9.46 -7.35 2.26
CA GLU A 63 -10.83 -6.85 2.39
C GLU A 63 -10.97 -6.25 3.79
N PRO A 64 -11.57 -5.05 3.95
CA PRO A 64 -11.87 -4.55 5.27
C PRO A 64 -12.69 -5.64 5.96
N GLU A 65 -12.17 -6.21 7.06
CA GLU A 65 -12.98 -7.09 7.91
C GLU A 65 -14.31 -6.37 8.14
N PRO A 66 -15.46 -7.00 7.82
CA PRO A 66 -16.74 -6.38 8.11
C PRO A 66 -16.74 -6.13 9.61
N SER A 67 -16.78 -4.85 9.99
CA SER A 67 -16.88 -4.43 11.39
C SER A 67 -17.98 -5.27 12.03
N PRO A 68 -17.75 -5.88 13.21
CA PRO A 68 -18.78 -6.71 13.83
C PRO A 68 -20.01 -5.83 13.99
N GLN A 69 -21.05 -6.10 13.21
CA GLN A 69 -22.35 -5.49 13.42
C GLN A 69 -22.76 -5.94 14.82
N SER A 70 -22.71 -5.01 15.78
CA SER A 70 -23.32 -5.21 17.10
C SER A 70 -24.81 -5.42 16.88
N THR A 71 -25.22 -6.68 16.85
CA THR A 71 -26.63 -7.07 16.99
C THR A 71 -27.02 -6.74 18.42
N TRP A 72 -27.79 -5.67 18.59
CA TRP A 72 -28.53 -5.33 19.80
C TRP A 72 -29.82 -6.15 19.86
#